data_AF-A0A197KB50-F1
#
_entry.id   AF-A0A197KB50-F1
#
_cell.length_a   1.000
_cell.length_b   1.000
_cell.length_c   1.000
_cell.angle_alpha   90.00
_cell.angle_beta   90.00
_cell.angle_gamma   90.00
#
_symmetry.space_group_name_H-M   'P 1'
#
loop_
_entity.id
_entity.type
_entity.pdbx_description
1 polymer ?
#
loop_
_entity_poly.entity_id
_entity_poly.type
_entity_poly.pdbx_seq_one_letter_code
_entity_poly.pdbx_strand_id
1 'polypeptide(L)'
;MQVIPMQSPITGCRIWMALNKIFSFLLVAVLALVVMSQGATAVTLPAWCNCNNDQAKTKKACSVAGANYDGSSCGLDQIGKYNAFLMSCSQQNGSYKCWH
;
A
#
# COMPACT_ATOMS: atom_id res chain seq x y z
N MET A 1 46.72 0.86 -63.53
CA MET A 1 45.39 1.31 -63.05
C MET A 1 44.53 0.07 -62.84
N GLN A 2 44.35 -0.35 -61.59
CA GLN A 2 43.47 -1.47 -61.25
C GLN A 2 42.24 -0.90 -60.53
N VAL A 3 41.08 -1.16 -61.14
CA VAL A 3 39.77 -0.79 -60.64
C VAL A 3 39.33 -1.90 -59.69
N ILE A 4 39.14 -1.57 -58.42
CA ILE A 4 38.40 -2.42 -57.48
C ILE A 4 37.02 -1.78 -57.36
N PRO A 5 35.93 -2.52 -57.59
CA PRO A 5 34.79 -2.29 -56.73
C PRO A 5 34.20 -3.57 -56.16
N MET A 6 34.09 -3.53 -54.83
CA MET A 6 32.90 -3.83 -54.05
C MET A 6 32.20 -5.17 -54.30
N GLN A 7 32.29 -6.05 -53.30
CA GLN A 7 31.12 -6.78 -52.80
C GLN A 7 31.40 -7.40 -51.42
N SER A 8 30.92 -6.73 -50.36
CA SER A 8 30.24 -7.36 -49.23
C SER A 8 29.91 -6.31 -48.17
N PRO A 9 28.62 -6.11 -47.86
CA PRO A 9 28.27 -6.21 -46.45
C PRO A 9 26.83 -6.71 -46.26
N ILE A 10 26.63 -8.00 -45.97
CA ILE A 10 25.39 -8.40 -45.29
C ILE A 10 25.71 -9.44 -44.21
N THR A 11 26.42 -9.02 -43.17
CA THR A 11 26.52 -9.77 -41.91
C THR A 11 26.31 -8.82 -40.73
N GLY A 12 25.26 -8.00 -40.79
CA GLY A 12 24.99 -6.97 -39.78
C GLY A 12 23.53 -6.85 -39.34
N CYS A 13 22.64 -7.76 -39.73
CA CYS A 13 21.18 -7.55 -39.57
C CYS A 13 20.48 -8.55 -38.64
N ARG A 14 21.20 -9.23 -37.73
CA ARG A 14 20.58 -10.15 -36.75
C ARG A 14 20.84 -9.84 -35.28
N ILE A 15 21.78 -8.95 -34.95
CA ILE A 15 22.13 -8.66 -33.56
C ILE A 15 21.26 -7.52 -32.99
N TRP A 16 20.69 -6.66 -33.84
CA TRP A 16 20.02 -5.43 -33.42
C TRP A 16 18.60 -5.63 -32.86
N MET A 17 17.90 -6.72 -33.20
CA MET A 17 16.52 -6.97 -32.72
C MET A 17 16.45 -7.62 -31.33
N ALA A 18 17.53 -8.23 -30.85
CA ALA A 18 17.53 -8.96 -29.58
C ALA A 18 17.62 -8.04 -28.35
N LEU A 19 18.26 -6.87 -28.48
CA LEU A 19 18.41 -5.90 -27.39
C LEU A 19 17.11 -5.16 -27.06
N ASN A 20 16.20 -5.01 -28.02
CA ASN A 20 14.97 -4.22 -27.83
C ASN A 20 13.89 -4.96 -27.03
N LYS A 21 13.95 -6.30 -26.95
CA LYS A 21 12.97 -7.11 -26.20
C LYS A 21 13.24 -7.16 -24.70
N ILE A 22 14.49 -7.04 -24.25
CA ILE A 22 14.86 -7.20 -22.83
C ILE A 22 14.55 -5.92 -22.04
N PHE A 23 14.69 -4.74 -22.65
CA PHE A 23 14.40 -3.45 -22.02
C PHE A 23 12.89 -3.26 -21.69
N SER A 24 11.99 -3.80 -22.51
CA SER A 24 10.54 -3.71 -22.24
C SER A 24 10.10 -4.51 -21.01
N PHE A 25 10.73 -5.64 -20.71
CA PHE A 25 10.34 -6.45 -19.55
C PHE A 25 10.79 -5.83 -18.21
N LEU A 26 11.94 -5.13 -18.20
CA LEU A 26 12.43 -4.43 -17.01
C LEU A 26 11.55 -3.24 -16.62
N LEU A 27 11.04 -2.48 -17.59
CA LEU A 27 10.22 -1.30 -17.35
C LEU A 27 8.84 -1.64 -16.73
N VAL A 28 8.25 -2.77 -17.14
CA VAL A 28 6.98 -3.27 -16.57
C VAL A 28 7.16 -3.75 -15.13
N ALA A 29 8.29 -4.38 -14.80
CA ALA A 29 8.58 -4.85 -13.45
C ALA A 29 8.72 -3.69 -12.44
N VAL A 30 9.35 -2.58 -12.84
CA VAL A 30 9.51 -1.40 -11.98
C VAL A 30 8.17 -0.70 -11.71
N LEU A 31 7.27 -0.63 -12.70
CA LEU A 31 5.92 -0.07 -12.52
C LEU A 31 5.08 -0.92 -11.55
N ALA A 32 5.24 -2.25 -11.53
CA ALA A 32 4.53 -3.12 -10.61
C ALA A 32 4.93 -2.92 -9.13
N LEU A 33 6.19 -2.56 -8.84
CA LEU A 33 6.63 -2.26 -7.47
C LEU A 33 6.05 -0.94 -6.93
N VAL A 34 5.83 0.07 -7.78
CA VAL A 34 5.33 1.39 -7.35
C VAL A 34 3.87 1.31 -6.86
N VAL A 35 3.06 0.39 -7.41
CA VAL A 35 1.64 0.26 -7.05
C VAL A 35 1.42 -0.28 -5.62
N MET A 36 2.39 -1.00 -5.04
CA MET A 36 2.27 -1.54 -3.67
C MET A 36 2.65 -0.53 -2.58
N SER A 37 3.13 0.66 -2.92
CA SER A 37 3.53 1.70 -1.94
C SER A 37 2.37 2.61 -1.52
N GLN A 38 1.13 2.26 -1.85
CA GLN A 38 -0.03 3.09 -1.53
C GLN A 38 -0.46 2.88 -0.07
N GLY A 39 -0.01 3.80 0.78
CA GLY A 39 -0.85 4.29 1.88
C GLY A 39 -0.60 3.69 3.25
N ALA A 40 0.60 3.84 3.81
CA ALA A 40 0.71 4.03 5.25
C ALA A 40 0.22 5.46 5.55
N THR A 41 -1.09 5.66 5.63
CA THR A 41 -1.65 6.89 6.19
C THR A 41 -1.12 7.02 7.61
N ALA A 42 -0.29 8.04 7.85
CA ALA A 42 0.14 8.37 9.21
C ALA A 42 -1.11 8.60 10.06
N VAL A 43 -1.32 7.73 11.05
CA VAL A 43 -2.43 7.87 11.99
C VAL A 43 -2.11 9.06 12.88
N THR A 44 -2.93 10.10 12.82
CA THR A 44 -2.83 11.24 13.74
C THR A 44 -3.38 10.80 15.09
N LEU A 45 -2.61 11.00 16.15
CA LEU A 45 -2.99 10.70 17.53
C LEU A 45 -2.93 11.98 18.37
N PRO A 46 -3.77 12.12 19.41
CA PRO A 46 -4.82 11.20 19.81
C PRO A 46 -6.00 11.19 18.81
N ALA A 47 -6.64 10.03 18.66
CA ALA A 47 -7.81 9.87 17.80
C ALA A 47 -9.00 9.37 18.62
N TRP A 48 -10.20 9.85 18.30
CA TRP A 48 -11.45 9.36 18.82
C TRP A 48 -12.11 8.47 17.78
N CYS A 49 -12.35 7.21 18.13
CA CYS A 49 -12.93 6.24 17.20
C CYS A 49 -14.22 5.62 17.74
N ASN A 50 -15.18 5.36 16.83
CA ASN A 50 -16.34 4.53 17.09
C ASN A 50 -16.32 3.28 16.22
N CYS A 51 -16.98 2.22 16.70
CA CYS A 51 -17.16 0.96 16.01
C CYS A 51 -18.62 0.82 15.58
N ASN A 52 -18.86 0.91 14.28
CA ASN A 52 -20.16 0.79 13.62
C ASN A 52 -21.22 1.76 14.13
N ASN A 53 -20.78 2.90 14.69
CA ASN A 53 -21.63 3.84 15.44
C ASN A 53 -22.47 3.17 16.55
N ASP A 54 -21.99 2.03 17.06
CA ASP A 54 -22.65 1.21 18.07
C ASP A 54 -21.88 1.33 19.38
N GLN A 55 -22.56 1.81 20.42
CA GLN A 55 -21.94 2.07 21.72
C GLN A 55 -21.45 0.79 22.40
N ALA A 56 -22.18 -0.32 22.29
CA ALA A 56 -21.79 -1.58 22.91
C ALA A 56 -20.54 -2.17 22.26
N LYS A 57 -20.48 -2.14 20.91
CA LYS A 57 -19.31 -2.58 20.15
C LYS A 57 -18.11 -1.68 20.39
N THR A 58 -18.33 -0.37 20.42
CA THR A 58 -17.28 0.63 20.69
C THR A 58 -16.72 0.45 22.09
N LYS A 59 -17.58 0.29 23.10
CA LYS A 59 -17.17 0.04 24.49
C LYS A 59 -16.36 -1.25 24.61
N LYS A 60 -16.79 -2.33 23.96
CA LYS A 60 -16.06 -3.60 23.95
C LYS A 60 -14.69 -3.45 23.29
N ALA A 61 -14.62 -2.82 22.12
CA ALA A 61 -13.38 -2.57 21.41
C ALA A 61 -12.43 -1.66 22.21
N CYS A 62 -12.97 -0.65 22.88
CA CYS A 62 -12.21 0.27 23.72
C CYS A 62 -11.64 -0.41 24.97
N SER A 63 -12.43 -1.28 25.59
CA SER A 63 -12.00 -2.11 26.73
C SER A 63 -10.86 -3.04 26.33
N VAL A 64 -10.95 -3.71 25.17
CA VAL A 64 -9.87 -4.55 24.63
C VAL A 64 -8.61 -3.75 24.33
N ALA A 65 -8.77 -2.51 23.87
CA ALA A 65 -7.65 -1.61 23.60
C ALA A 65 -7.01 -0.98 24.86
N GLY A 66 -7.61 -1.12 26.04
CA GLY A 66 -7.14 -0.46 27.26
C GLY A 66 -7.16 1.08 27.16
N ALA A 67 -8.17 1.61 26.47
CA ALA A 67 -8.28 3.02 26.11
C ALA A 67 -9.43 3.72 26.87
N ASN A 68 -9.49 5.05 26.76
CA ASN A 68 -10.48 5.84 27.49
C ASN A 68 -11.80 5.91 26.71
N TYR A 69 -12.89 5.43 27.30
CA TYR A 69 -14.22 5.47 26.70
C TYR A 69 -15.02 6.65 27.28
N ASP A 70 -15.55 7.55 26.42
CA ASP A 70 -16.29 8.75 26.84
C ASP A 70 -17.82 8.54 26.92
N GLY A 71 -18.31 7.34 26.61
CA GLY A 71 -19.75 7.03 26.52
C GLY A 71 -20.28 6.87 25.09
N SER A 72 -19.50 7.23 24.08
CA SER A 72 -19.85 7.04 22.66
C SER A 72 -18.67 6.54 21.82
N SER A 73 -17.48 7.00 22.17
CA SER A 73 -16.25 6.93 21.39
C SER A 73 -15.10 6.47 22.27
N CYS A 74 -14.06 5.95 21.63
CA CYS A 74 -12.84 5.51 22.28
C CYS A 74 -11.70 6.47 21.97
N GLY A 75 -11.13 7.08 22.99
CA GLY A 75 -9.96 7.96 22.90
C GLY A 75 -8.68 7.14 22.89
N LEU A 76 -7.96 7.20 21.77
CA LEU A 76 -6.80 6.41 21.44
C LEU A 76 -5.59 7.34 21.35
N ASP A 77 -4.75 7.33 22.38
CA ASP A 77 -3.57 8.18 22.52
C ASP A 77 -2.28 7.53 21.99
N GLN A 78 -2.33 6.23 21.71
CA GLN A 78 -1.17 5.42 21.30
C GLN A 78 -1.51 4.53 20.11
N ILE A 79 -0.53 4.33 19.22
CA ILE A 79 -0.67 3.47 18.04
C ILE A 79 -1.07 2.03 18.43
N GLY A 80 -0.50 1.52 19.54
CA GLY A 80 -0.85 0.18 20.04
C GLY A 80 -2.33 0.05 20.41
N LYS A 81 -2.87 1.04 21.11
CA LYS A 81 -4.31 1.09 21.46
C LYS A 81 -5.16 1.25 20.21
N TYR A 82 -4.74 2.11 19.28
CA TYR A 82 -5.43 2.32 18.02
C TYR A 82 -5.57 1.01 17.23
N ASN A 83 -4.47 0.29 17.02
CA ASN A 83 -4.49 -0.99 16.32
C ASN A 83 -5.32 -2.05 17.06
N ALA A 84 -5.24 -2.12 18.39
CA ALA A 84 -6.06 -3.03 19.18
C ALA A 84 -7.56 -2.74 19.03
N PHE A 85 -7.95 -1.46 19.02
CA PHE A 85 -9.32 -1.04 18.78
C PHE A 85 -9.79 -1.44 17.38
N LEU A 86 -8.99 -1.17 16.34
CA LEU A 86 -9.33 -1.52 14.96
C LEU A 86 -9.52 -3.03 14.79
N MET A 87 -8.59 -3.83 15.31
CA MET A 87 -8.68 -5.30 15.27
C MET A 87 -9.91 -5.80 16.03
N SER A 88 -10.21 -5.23 17.20
CA SER A 88 -11.38 -5.61 17.98
C SER A 88 -12.69 -5.22 17.28
N CYS A 89 -12.72 -4.06 16.62
CA CYS A 89 -13.89 -3.62 15.86
C CYS A 89 -14.12 -4.50 14.63
N SER A 90 -13.06 -4.85 13.90
CA SER A 90 -13.11 -5.74 12.74
C SER A 90 -13.60 -7.15 13.11
N GLN A 91 -13.12 -7.71 14.24
CA GLN A 91 -13.61 -9.00 14.76
C GLN A 91 -15.10 -9.00 15.14
N GLN A 92 -15.68 -7.83 15.39
CA GLN A 92 -17.12 -7.65 15.67
C GLN A 92 -17.94 -7.40 14.38
N ASN A 93 -17.36 -7.65 13.20
CA ASN A 93 -17.90 -7.29 11.89
C ASN A 93 -18.37 -5.82 11.86
N GLY A 94 -17.58 -4.93 12.46
CA GLY A 94 -17.85 -3.51 12.52
C GLY A 94 -16.92 -2.72 11.61
N SER A 95 -17.46 -1.68 10.97
CA SER A 95 -16.67 -0.62 10.36
C SER A 95 -16.26 0.39 11.42
N TYR A 96 -15.07 0.97 11.36
CA TYR A 96 -14.66 2.00 12.30
C TYR A 96 -14.73 3.39 11.66
N LYS A 97 -15.05 4.41 12.46
CA LYS A 97 -14.87 5.82 12.10
C LYS A 97 -14.03 6.49 13.15
N CYS A 98 -13.01 7.22 12.71
CA CYS A 98 -12.07 7.92 13.58
C CYS A 98 -12.00 9.40 13.20
N TRP A 99 -11.86 10.27 14.19
CA TRP A 99 -11.65 11.70 14.06
C TRP A 99 -10.64 12.18 15.12
N HIS A 100 -10.23 13.44 15.05
CA HIS A 100 -9.22 14.04 15.91
C HIS A 100 -9.82 15.26 16.60
#